data_AF-A0A2D9FWT6-F1
#
_entry.id   AF-A0A2D9FWT6-F1
#
_cell.length_a   1.000
_cell.length_b   1.000
_cell.length_c   1.000
_cell.angle_alpha   90.00
_cell.angle_beta   90.00
_cell.angle_gamma   90.00
#
_symmetry.space_group_name_H-M   'P 1'
#
loop_
_entity.id
_entity.type
_entity.pdbx_description
1 polymer ?
#
loop_
_entity_poly.entity_id
_entity_poly.type
_entity_poly.pdbx_seq_one_letter_code
_entity_poly.pdbx_strand_id
1 'polypeptide(L)'
;MTKISVTKYFRWILGGVLFIAGILKLVMPDNLVEVLLFFELLEQRFAYLFTYTISVVEIIMGIALVYKKESQMVQKSVLFLFGGFLGISLIGYFDNWQFACGCLGRFSFGRFDLIMVLRNTVFVIMTLWISYEDNITKRLLQMGYINTNNKRGIIK
;
A
#
# COMPACT_ATOMS: atom_id res chain seq x y z
N MET A 1 -12.68 -6.12 27.31
CA MET A 1 -12.60 -6.95 26.08
C MET A 1 -12.02 -6.09 24.97
N THR A 2 -10.78 -6.36 24.59
CA THR A 2 -10.01 -5.62 23.59
C THR A 2 -10.67 -5.78 22.21
N LYS A 3 -11.48 -4.80 21.79
CA LYS A 3 -11.86 -4.66 20.37
C LYS A 3 -10.59 -4.28 19.60
N ILE A 4 -9.74 -5.26 19.30
CA ILE A 4 -8.67 -5.08 18.33
C ILE A 4 -9.39 -4.90 17.00
N SER A 5 -9.56 -3.65 16.55
CA SER A 5 -10.32 -3.41 15.32
C SER A 5 -9.56 -4.03 14.15
N VAL A 6 -10.30 -4.67 13.25
CA VAL A 6 -9.79 -5.33 12.04
C VAL A 6 -8.86 -4.39 11.26
N THR A 7 -9.18 -3.10 11.25
CA THR A 7 -8.36 -2.01 10.70
C THR A 7 -6.93 -1.93 11.25
N LYS A 8 -6.71 -2.27 12.54
CA LYS A 8 -5.35 -2.34 13.08
C LYS A 8 -4.56 -3.44 12.37
N TYR A 9 -5.12 -4.63 12.22
CA TYR A 9 -4.45 -5.75 11.54
C TYR A 9 -4.19 -5.42 10.06
N PHE A 10 -5.16 -4.82 9.35
CA PHE A 10 -4.96 -4.40 7.97
C PHE A 10 -3.83 -3.40 7.81
N ARG A 11 -3.71 -2.40 8.71
CA ARG A 11 -2.57 -1.46 8.69
C ARG A 11 -1.23 -2.16 8.89
N TRP A 12 -1.16 -3.13 9.81
CA TRP A 12 0.07 -3.93 10.01
C TRP A 12 0.43 -4.77 8.79
N ILE A 13 -0.55 -5.45 8.18
CA ILE A 13 -0.35 -6.27 6.99
C ILE A 13 0.12 -5.39 5.82
N LEU A 14 -0.65 -4.36 5.47
CA LEU A 14 -0.34 -3.48 4.34
C LEU A 14 0.97 -2.70 4.56
N GLY A 15 1.20 -2.23 5.79
CA GLY A 15 2.44 -1.54 6.14
C GLY A 15 3.66 -2.44 6.03
N GLY A 16 3.54 -3.69 6.50
CA GLY A 16 4.59 -4.70 6.36
C GLY A 16 4.85 -5.06 4.89
N VAL A 17 3.79 -5.21 4.08
CA VAL A 17 3.93 -5.46 2.64
C VAL A 17 4.68 -4.33 1.94
N LEU A 18 4.30 -3.07 2.17
CA LEU A 18 4.99 -1.91 1.57
C LEU A 18 6.45 -1.82 2.02
N PHE A 19 6.71 -2.05 3.31
CA PHE A 19 8.05 -2.01 3.87
C PHE A 19 8.96 -3.07 3.23
N ILE A 20 8.50 -4.33 3.20
CA ILE A 20 9.26 -5.44 2.61
C ILE A 20 9.42 -5.24 1.10
N ALA A 21 8.37 -4.83 0.40
CA ALA A 21 8.42 -4.58 -1.04
C ALA A 21 9.43 -3.48 -1.39
N GLY A 22 9.45 -2.38 -0.63
CA GLY A 22 10.41 -1.30 -0.83
C GLY A 22 11.85 -1.76 -0.56
N ILE A 23 12.09 -2.53 0.52
CA ILE A 23 13.42 -3.11 0.78
C ILE A 23 13.87 -4.01 -0.38
N LEU A 24 13.00 -4.88 -0.86
CA LEU A 24 13.33 -5.79 -1.96
C LEU A 24 13.72 -5.04 -3.25
N LYS A 25 13.06 -3.90 -3.53
CA LYS A 25 13.40 -3.05 -4.68
C LYS A 25 14.68 -2.24 -4.48
N LEU A 26 15.02 -1.87 -3.24
CA LEU A 26 16.32 -1.26 -2.95
C LEU A 26 17.48 -2.24 -3.15
N VAL A 27 17.29 -3.50 -2.74
CA VAL A 27 18.34 -4.53 -2.85
C VAL A 27 18.44 -5.09 -4.29
N MET A 28 17.30 -5.26 -4.96
CA MET A 28 17.22 -5.85 -6.31
C MET A 28 16.32 -5.01 -7.22
N PRO A 29 16.81 -3.84 -7.70
CA PRO A 29 16.02 -2.90 -8.48
C PRO A 29 15.69 -3.40 -9.90
N ASP A 30 16.48 -4.34 -10.43
CA ASP A 30 16.46 -4.72 -11.84
C ASP A 30 15.08 -5.16 -12.32
N ASN A 31 14.31 -5.88 -11.50
CA ASN A 31 12.97 -6.33 -11.88
C ASN A 31 12.00 -5.19 -12.16
N LEU A 32 12.09 -4.06 -11.44
CA LEU A 32 11.23 -2.90 -11.69
C LEU A 32 11.79 -2.05 -12.85
N VAL A 33 13.12 -1.96 -12.96
CA VAL A 33 13.78 -1.23 -14.04
C VAL A 33 13.46 -1.87 -15.41
N GLU A 34 13.52 -3.19 -15.52
CA GLU A 34 13.15 -3.92 -16.75
C GLU A 34 11.71 -3.59 -17.17
N VAL A 35 10.79 -3.53 -16.21
CA VAL A 35 9.39 -3.18 -16.46
C VAL A 35 9.24 -1.73 -16.91
N LEU A 36 9.95 -0.79 -16.28
CA LEU A 36 9.92 0.63 -16.67
C LEU A 36 10.48 0.87 -18.07
N LEU A 37 11.55 0.16 -18.41
CA LEU A 37 12.16 0.19 -19.74
C LEU A 37 11.26 -0.45 -20.79
N PHE A 38 10.58 -1.55 -20.46
CA PHE A 38 9.64 -2.21 -21.36
C PHE A 38 8.47 -1.30 -21.77
N PHE A 39 7.99 -0.45 -20.86
CA PHE A 39 6.95 0.53 -21.19
C PHE A 39 7.47 1.80 -21.88
N GLU A 40 8.77 1.89 -22.15
CA GLU A 40 9.42 3.11 -22.65
C GLU A 40 9.07 4.35 -21.80
N LEU A 41 8.74 4.15 -20.51
CA LEU A 41 8.29 5.22 -19.62
C LEU A 41 9.45 6.17 -19.29
N LEU A 42 10.66 5.61 -19.17
CA LEU A 42 11.87 6.32 -18.78
C LEU A 42 13.09 5.75 -19.49
N GLU A 43 14.08 6.60 -19.80
CA GLU A 43 15.41 6.13 -20.18
C GLU A 43 16.10 5.43 -18.99
N GLN A 44 17.07 4.56 -19.29
CA GLN A 44 17.74 3.70 -18.31
C GLN A 44 18.26 4.44 -17.08
N ARG A 45 18.86 5.62 -17.27
CA ARG A 45 19.38 6.43 -16.14
C ARG A 45 18.27 6.89 -15.19
N PHE A 46 17.10 7.23 -15.72
CA PHE A 46 15.97 7.68 -14.91
C PHE A 46 15.17 6.52 -14.33
N ALA A 47 15.16 5.35 -14.97
CA ALA A 47 14.48 4.15 -14.47
C ALA A 47 15.04 3.67 -13.11
N TYR A 48 16.37 3.68 -12.95
CA TYR A 48 17.00 3.37 -11.66
C TYR A 48 16.66 4.42 -10.59
N LEU A 49 16.78 5.71 -10.92
CA LEU A 49 16.47 6.79 -9.99
C LEU A 49 15.01 6.73 -9.50
N PHE A 50 14.09 6.49 -10.43
CA PHE A 50 12.67 6.31 -10.14
C PHE A 50 12.45 5.10 -9.23
N THR A 51 13.07 3.96 -9.54
CA THR A 51 12.98 2.72 -8.75
C THR A 51 13.44 2.93 -7.31
N TYR A 52 14.58 3.60 -7.09
CA TYR A 52 15.03 3.89 -5.72
C TYR A 52 14.10 4.86 -5.00
N THR A 53 13.61 5.88 -5.70
CA THR A 53 12.72 6.89 -5.12
C THR A 53 11.39 6.28 -4.70
N ILE A 54 10.75 5.48 -5.56
CA ILE A 54 9.48 4.83 -5.23
C ILE A 54 9.66 3.83 -4.08
N SER A 55 10.80 3.14 -4.01
CA SER A 55 11.11 2.22 -2.92
C SER A 55 11.20 2.91 -1.57
N VAL A 56 11.87 4.08 -1.52
CA VAL A 56 11.92 4.90 -0.30
C VAL A 56 10.53 5.40 0.09
N VAL A 57 9.73 5.85 -0.89
CA VAL A 57 8.34 6.27 -0.66
C VAL A 57 7.52 5.12 -0.07
N GLU A 58 7.63 3.90 -0.60
CA GLU A 58 6.92 2.72 -0.09
C GLU A 58 7.31 2.39 1.36
N ILE A 59 8.60 2.43 1.70
CA ILE A 59 9.08 2.20 3.06
C ILE A 59 8.50 3.25 4.01
N ILE A 60 8.59 4.53 3.65
CA ILE A 60 8.07 5.64 4.48
C ILE A 60 6.57 5.50 4.65
N MET A 61 5.82 5.19 3.58
CA MET A 61 4.37 5.01 3.65
C MET A 61 3.99 3.77 4.46
N GLY A 62 4.75 2.67 4.35
CA GLY A 62 4.55 1.46 5.13
C GLY A 62 4.69 1.72 6.64
N ILE A 63 5.76 2.41 7.04
CA ILE A 63 5.97 2.84 8.43
C ILE A 63 4.85 3.81 8.86
N ALA A 64 4.56 4.82 8.05
CA ALA A 64 3.55 5.83 8.37
C ALA A 64 2.16 5.21 8.55
N LEU A 65 1.79 4.19 7.76
CA LEU A 65 0.50 3.52 7.87
C LEU A 65 0.32 2.80 9.22
N VAL A 66 1.41 2.26 9.77
CA VAL A 66 1.40 1.56 11.07
C VAL A 66 1.32 2.54 12.24
N TYR A 67 2.12 3.62 12.20
CA TYR A 67 2.25 4.56 13.33
C TYR A 67 1.27 5.75 13.27
N LYS A 68 1.00 6.33 12.09
CA LYS A 68 0.17 7.54 11.91
C LYS A 68 -1.26 7.19 11.46
N LYS A 69 -2.02 6.57 12.37
CA LYS A 69 -3.34 5.99 12.11
C LYS A 69 -4.37 6.96 11.49
N GLU A 70 -4.31 8.26 11.79
CA GLU A 70 -5.35 9.23 11.40
C GLU A 70 -5.01 10.09 10.18
N SER A 71 -3.84 9.87 9.56
CA SER A 71 -3.39 10.67 8.43
C SER A 71 -4.12 10.30 7.14
N GLN A 72 -5.05 11.15 6.71
CA GLN A 72 -5.77 10.98 5.44
C GLN A 72 -4.82 11.01 4.24
N MET A 73 -3.74 11.80 4.31
CA MET A 73 -2.76 11.88 3.23
C MET A 73 -2.06 10.54 3.04
N VAL A 74 -1.62 9.90 4.13
CA VAL A 74 -0.98 8.57 4.08
C VAL A 74 -1.93 7.55 3.48
N GLN A 75 -3.20 7.54 3.90
CA GLN A 75 -4.18 6.58 3.37
C GLN A 75 -4.45 6.77 1.88
N LYS A 76 -4.61 8.02 1.43
CA LYS A 76 -4.80 8.32 -0.01
C LYS A 76 -3.57 7.91 -0.82
N SER A 77 -2.36 8.18 -0.32
CA SER A 77 -1.12 7.76 -0.98
C SER A 77 -0.99 6.24 -1.06
N VAL A 78 -1.31 5.53 0.02
CA VAL A 78 -1.30 4.04 0.05
C VAL A 78 -2.35 3.47 -0.90
N LEU A 79 -3.55 4.06 -0.95
CA LEU A 79 -4.59 3.65 -1.89
C LEU A 79 -4.15 3.87 -3.34
N PHE A 80 -3.51 5.01 -3.62
CA PHE A 80 -2.95 5.29 -4.94
C PHE A 80 -1.86 4.28 -5.33
N LEU A 81 -0.95 3.93 -4.42
CA LEU A 81 0.09 2.92 -4.65
C LEU A 81 -0.50 1.54 -4.96
N PHE A 82 -1.37 1.02 -4.09
CA PHE A 82 -1.99 -0.29 -4.32
C PHE A 82 -2.94 -0.29 -5.52
N GLY A 83 -3.62 0.82 -5.79
CA GLY A 83 -4.41 1.01 -7.00
C GLY A 83 -3.56 0.97 -8.26
N GLY A 84 -2.38 1.61 -8.25
CA GLY A 84 -1.40 1.53 -9.31
C GLY A 84 -0.89 0.10 -9.53
N PHE A 85 -0.53 -0.61 -8.46
CA PHE A 85 -0.11 -2.02 -8.55
C PHE A 85 -1.22 -2.90 -9.13
N LEU A 86 -2.47 -2.68 -8.71
CA LEU A 86 -3.63 -3.39 -9.27
C LEU A 86 -3.80 -3.07 -10.76
N GLY A 87 -3.76 -1.79 -11.14
CA GLY A 87 -3.89 -1.35 -12.53
C GLY A 87 -2.85 -1.98 -13.44
N ILE A 88 -1.56 -1.90 -13.06
CA ILE A 88 -0.47 -2.53 -13.81
C ILE A 88 -0.67 -4.04 -13.87
N SER A 89 -1.09 -4.68 -12.77
CA SER A 89 -1.33 -6.13 -12.76
C SER A 89 -2.49 -6.56 -13.65
N LEU A 90 -3.56 -5.76 -13.76
CA LEU A 90 -4.69 -6.02 -14.63
C LEU A 90 -4.29 -5.89 -16.10
N ILE A 91 -3.61 -4.80 -16.47
CA ILE A 91 -3.13 -4.60 -17.84
C ILE A 91 -2.23 -5.76 -18.25
N GLY A 92 -1.23 -6.08 -17.44
CA GLY A 92 -0.31 -7.17 -17.77
C GLY A 92 -0.96 -8.55 -17.80
N TYR A 93 -2.02 -8.77 -17.02
CA TYR A 93 -2.80 -10.01 -17.08
C TYR A 93 -3.61 -10.11 -18.39
N PHE A 94 -4.31 -9.04 -18.78
CA PHE A 94 -5.09 -9.04 -20.03
C PHE A 94 -4.22 -9.09 -21.29
N ASP A 95 -3.06 -8.42 -21.27
CA ASP A 95 -2.10 -8.41 -22.38
C ASP A 95 -1.17 -9.64 -22.35
N ASN A 96 -1.36 -10.57 -21.41
CA ASN A 96 -0.57 -11.81 -21.26
C ASN A 96 0.95 -11.56 -21.21
N TRP A 97 1.39 -10.55 -20.44
CA TRP A 97 2.81 -10.26 -20.30
C TRP A 97 3.56 -11.39 -19.60
N GLN A 98 4.66 -11.81 -20.23
CA GLN A 98 5.42 -12.99 -19.83
C GLN A 98 6.58 -12.67 -18.85
N PHE A 99 6.75 -11.40 -18.48
CA PHE A 99 7.76 -10.91 -17.54
C PHE A 99 7.18 -10.68 -16.14
N ALA A 100 8.04 -10.54 -15.13
CA ALA A 100 7.62 -10.35 -13.74
C ALA A 100 7.25 -8.89 -13.45
N CYS A 101 6.18 -8.66 -12.68
CA CYS A 101 5.57 -7.33 -12.48
C CYS A 101 6.47 -6.30 -11.76
N GLY A 102 7.55 -6.70 -11.07
CA GLY A 102 8.49 -5.81 -10.36
C GLY A 102 7.88 -4.96 -9.21
N CYS A 103 6.57 -4.77 -9.18
CA CYS A 103 5.84 -3.84 -8.32
C CYS A 103 5.82 -4.24 -6.83
N LEU A 104 6.16 -5.48 -6.47
CA LEU A 104 6.44 -5.87 -5.08
C LEU A 104 7.84 -6.51 -4.95
N GLY A 105 8.76 -6.15 -5.86
CA GLY A 105 10.03 -6.84 -6.02
C GLY A 105 9.83 -8.31 -6.36
N ARG A 106 10.69 -9.19 -5.82
CA ARG A 106 10.61 -10.65 -6.01
C ARG A 106 9.46 -11.34 -5.27
N PHE A 107 8.66 -10.62 -4.49
CA PHE A 107 7.45 -11.18 -3.86
C PHE A 107 6.36 -11.51 -4.88
N SER A 108 6.50 -11.00 -6.10
CA SER A 108 5.71 -11.40 -7.26
C SER A 108 6.35 -12.64 -7.90
N PHE A 109 6.01 -13.82 -7.40
CA PHE A 109 6.46 -15.08 -8.00
C PHE A 109 5.79 -15.28 -9.36
N GLY A 110 6.53 -15.04 -10.45
CA GLY A 110 6.10 -15.37 -11.81
C GLY A 110 5.48 -14.22 -12.61
N ARG A 111 4.81 -14.61 -13.70
CA ARG A 111 4.19 -13.75 -14.71
C ARG A 111 2.99 -12.98 -14.12
N PHE A 112 2.45 -12.06 -14.91
CA PHE A 112 1.17 -11.42 -14.62
C PHE A 112 0.05 -12.45 -14.60
N ASP A 113 -0.22 -13.04 -13.43
CA ASP A 113 -1.18 -14.12 -13.23
C ASP A 113 -2.36 -13.67 -12.35
N LEU A 114 -3.44 -14.45 -12.38
CA LEU A 114 -4.67 -14.20 -11.64
C LEU A 114 -4.43 -14.06 -10.13
N ILE A 115 -3.48 -14.83 -9.58
CA ILE A 115 -3.08 -14.76 -8.16
C ILE A 115 -2.56 -13.36 -7.81
N MET A 116 -1.81 -12.72 -8.72
CA MET A 116 -1.29 -11.38 -8.53
C MET A 116 -2.41 -10.33 -8.51
N VAL A 117 -3.34 -10.44 -9.46
CA VAL A 117 -4.52 -9.58 -9.55
C VAL A 117 -5.36 -9.71 -8.28
N LEU A 118 -5.61 -10.95 -7.83
CA LEU A 118 -6.37 -11.22 -6.61
C LEU A 118 -5.69 -10.62 -5.38
N ARG A 119 -4.37 -10.82 -5.21
CA ARG A 119 -3.59 -10.23 -4.12
C ARG A 119 -3.71 -8.70 -4.11
N ASN A 120 -3.49 -8.05 -5.26
CA ASN A 120 -3.54 -6.60 -5.36
C ASN A 120 -4.97 -6.07 -5.12
N THR A 121 -5.99 -6.81 -5.56
CA THR A 121 -7.40 -6.52 -5.28
C THR A 121 -7.68 -6.57 -3.78
N VAL A 122 -7.19 -7.59 -3.09
CA VAL A 122 -7.31 -7.71 -1.62
C VAL A 122 -6.64 -6.52 -0.93
N PHE A 123 -5.46 -6.09 -1.37
CA PHE A 123 -4.79 -4.93 -0.78
C PHE A 123 -5.56 -3.62 -0.97
N VAL A 124 -6.16 -3.42 -2.16
CA VAL A 124 -7.02 -2.26 -2.42
C VAL A 124 -8.25 -2.30 -1.51
N ILE A 125 -8.92 -3.45 -1.39
CA ILE A 125 -10.09 -3.62 -0.50
C ILE A 125 -9.72 -3.34 0.96
N MET A 126 -8.61 -3.88 1.46
CA MET A 126 -8.13 -3.60 2.82
C MET A 126 -7.88 -2.11 3.04
N THR A 127 -7.30 -1.42 2.04
CA THR A 127 -7.03 0.02 2.12
C THR A 127 -8.33 0.83 2.14
N LEU A 128 -9.30 0.49 1.29
CA LEU A 128 -10.63 1.12 1.27
C LEU A 128 -11.37 0.91 2.60
N TRP A 129 -11.26 -0.28 3.19
CA TRP A 129 -11.86 -0.58 4.49
C TRP A 129 -11.31 0.33 5.60
N ILE A 130 -9.98 0.50 5.66
CA ILE A 130 -9.33 1.40 6.63
C ILE A 130 -9.88 2.82 6.46
N SER A 131 -9.93 3.33 5.22
CA SER A 131 -10.42 4.68 4.95
C SER A 131 -11.91 4.87 5.26
N TYR A 132 -12.74 3.84 5.05
CA TYR A 132 -14.16 3.88 5.37
C TYR A 132 -14.41 3.99 6.89
N GLU A 133 -13.77 3.14 7.70
CA GLU A 133 -13.90 3.19 9.17
C GLU A 133 -13.41 4.52 9.76
N ASP A 134 -12.29 5.05 9.26
CA ASP A 134 -11.76 6.33 9.75
C ASP A 134 -12.67 7.51 9.38
N ASN A 135 -13.28 7.49 8.19
CA ASN A 135 -14.22 8.53 7.76
C ASN A 135 -15.52 8.50 8.57
N ILE A 136 -16.05 7.31 8.89
CA ILE A 136 -17.22 7.19 9.78
C ILE A 136 -16.90 7.77 11.15
N THR A 137 -15.76 7.38 11.73
CA THR A 137 -15.37 7.83 13.07
C THR A 137 -15.24 9.35 13.13
N LYS A 138 -14.63 9.96 12.11
CA LYS A 138 -14.53 11.43 12.00
C LYS A 138 -15.90 12.10 11.87
N ARG A 139 -16.82 11.54 11.08
CA ARG A 139 -18.20 12.07 10.94
C ARG A 139 -18.97 11.97 12.26
N LEU A 140 -18.87 10.86 12.99
CA LEU A 140 -19.54 10.69 14.28
C LEU A 140 -19.03 11.65 15.37
N LEU A 141 -17.72 11.95 15.36
CA LEU A 141 -17.14 12.97 16.23
C LEU A 141 -17.65 14.37 15.87
N GLN A 142 -17.72 14.71 14.57
CA GLN A 142 -18.25 15.99 14.11
C GLN A 142 -19.74 16.17 14.42
N MET A 143 -20.52 15.09 14.39
CA MET A 143 -21.95 15.10 14.76
C MET A 143 -22.18 15.12 16.28
N GLY A 144 -21.12 15.17 17.11
CA GLY A 144 -21.24 15.24 18.57
C GLY A 144 -21.74 13.95 19.25
N TYR A 145 -21.86 12.85 18.50
CA TYR A 145 -22.39 11.58 19.03
C TYR A 145 -21.36 10.83 19.90
N ILE A 146 -20.07 11.10 19.69
CA ILE A 146 -18.97 10.54 20.47
C ILE A 146 -18.29 11.68 21.24
N ASN A 147 -18.53 11.77 22.55
CA ASN A 147 -17.84 12.72 23.42
C ASN A 147 -16.51 12.12 23.91
N THR A 148 -15.38 12.66 23.45
CA THR A 148 -14.02 12.21 23.81
C THR A 148 -13.61 12.57 25.24
N ASN A 149 -14.43 13.30 26.02
CA ASN A 149 -14.08 13.73 27.37
C ASN A 149 -14.12 12.63 28.46
N ASN A 150 -14.53 11.41 28.14
CA ASN A 150 -14.60 10.32 29.14
C ASN A 150 -13.33 9.44 29.19
N LYS A 151 -12.14 10.04 29.18
CA LYS A 151 -10.85 9.36 29.42
C LYS A 151 -9.96 10.00 30.51
N ARG A 152 -10.48 10.96 31.28
CA ARG A 152 -9.77 11.59 32.43
C ARG A 152 -10.51 11.49 33.77
N GLY A 153 -11.20 10.38 34.01
CA GLY A 153 -11.65 10.02 35.35
C GLY A 153 -11.45 8.53 35.51
N ILE A 154 -10.95 8.08 36.67
CA ILE A 154 -10.44 6.73 37.01
C ILE A 154 -8.91 6.68 36.76
N ILE A 155 -7.99 6.90 37.71
CA ILE A 155 -7.95 6.73 39.18
C ILE A 155 -6.94 7.73 39.79
N LYS A 156 -7.22 8.14 41.04
CA LYS A 156 -6.38 8.94 41.95
C LYS A 156 -5.03 8.29 42.23
#